data_AF-A0A9P6MCX3-F1
#
_entry.id   AF-A0A9P6MCX3-F1
#
_cell.length_a   1.000
_cell.length_b   1.000
_cell.length_c   1.000
_cell.angle_alpha   90.00
_cell.angle_beta   90.00
_cell.angle_gamma   90.00
#
_symmetry.space_group_name_H-M   'P 1'
#
loop_
_entity.id
_entity.type
_entity.pdbx_description
1 polymer ?
#
loop_
_entity_poly.entity_id
_entity_poly.type
_entity_poly.pdbx_seq_one_letter_code
_entity_poly.pdbx_strand_id
1 'polypeptide(L)'
;MFVAQWTERSMVRLMTTTLTPRDKEAFKMLTASGFMDHSINYLKELATKVYYNQGCNPVIDYIGYRDQGTSKESVFNDTEDNNLLREAIPIVRDGNQYRFIHKSVLEYGLALAVYDPNTQNHMSAPSRSFESLPSTERTASADERSLLDSPLRRRNLVGERSILQFLAERVQQEPVFKDQLHSVIERSKSDKTVGIAAANAITILVRAGVQFNGADLRNIKIQGADLSFG
;
A
#
# COMPACT_ATOMS: atom_id res chain seq x y z
N MET A 1 -10.56 -8.69 8.22
CA MET A 1 -9.26 -8.13 8.67
C MET A 1 -9.53 -6.95 9.61
N PHE A 2 -8.68 -6.72 10.62
CA PHE A 2 -8.91 -5.71 11.67
C PHE A 2 -9.27 -4.31 11.13
N VAL A 3 -8.49 -3.79 10.16
CA VAL A 3 -8.73 -2.46 9.58
C VAL A 3 -10.09 -2.37 8.90
N ALA A 4 -10.48 -3.39 8.11
CA ALA A 4 -11.79 -3.41 7.46
C ALA A 4 -12.94 -3.35 8.48
N GLN A 5 -12.86 -4.14 9.54
CA GLN A 5 -13.88 -4.12 10.61
C GLN A 5 -13.91 -2.77 11.35
N TRP A 6 -12.75 -2.13 11.54
CA TRP A 6 -12.68 -0.80 12.14
C TRP A 6 -13.36 0.25 11.25
N THR A 7 -13.09 0.22 9.95
CA THR A 7 -13.66 1.13 8.97
C THR A 7 -15.17 0.92 8.84
N GLU A 8 -15.65 -0.32 8.77
CA GLU A 8 -17.09 -0.65 8.77
C GLU A 8 -17.80 -0.07 10.00
N ARG A 9 -17.24 -0.30 11.20
CA ARG A 9 -17.81 0.25 12.44
C ARG A 9 -17.81 1.77 12.47
N SER A 10 -16.76 2.39 11.94
CA SER A 10 -16.66 3.85 11.87
C SER A 10 -17.65 4.42 10.86
N MET A 11 -17.87 3.75 9.73
CA MET A 11 -18.92 4.11 8.76
C MET A 11 -20.31 4.04 9.40
N VAL A 12 -20.63 2.97 10.14
CA VAL A 12 -21.90 2.86 10.89
C VAL A 12 -22.04 3.99 11.92
N ARG A 13 -20.96 4.33 12.63
CA ARG A 13 -20.95 5.46 13.57
C ARG A 13 -21.26 6.78 12.85
N LEU A 14 -20.60 7.05 11.73
CA LEU A 14 -20.82 8.27 10.92
C LEU A 14 -22.26 8.38 10.40
N MET A 15 -22.91 7.27 10.05
CA MET A 15 -24.33 7.26 9.67
C MET A 15 -25.27 7.71 10.79
N THR A 16 -24.92 7.38 12.03
CA THR A 16 -25.73 7.71 13.23
C THR A 16 -25.36 9.06 13.86
N THR A 17 -24.21 9.63 13.50
CA THR A 17 -23.69 10.85 14.10
C THR A 17 -24.34 12.09 13.47
N THR A 18 -24.51 13.15 14.27
CA THR A 18 -25.00 14.43 13.75
C THR A 18 -23.88 15.15 13.00
N LEU A 19 -23.76 14.86 11.70
CA LEU A 19 -22.81 15.53 10.80
C LEU A 19 -23.30 16.92 10.38
N THR A 20 -22.36 17.83 10.10
CA THR A 20 -22.68 19.13 9.49
C THR A 20 -23.25 18.94 8.08
N PRO A 21 -23.96 19.92 7.49
CA PRO A 21 -24.47 19.79 6.12
C PRO A 21 -23.38 19.51 5.07
N ARG A 22 -22.17 20.05 5.26
CA ARG A 22 -21.03 19.81 4.36
C ARG A 22 -20.48 18.41 4.53
N ASP A 23 -20.26 17.97 5.78
CA ASP A 23 -19.80 16.61 6.07
C ASP A 23 -20.81 15.54 5.61
N LYS A 24 -22.12 15.83 5.68
CA LYS A 24 -23.15 14.92 5.15
C LYS A 24 -23.02 14.71 3.65
N GLU A 25 -22.79 15.78 2.90
CA GLU A 25 -22.63 15.69 1.45
C GLU A 25 -21.34 14.97 1.08
N ALA A 26 -20.23 15.31 1.74
CA ALA A 26 -18.95 14.59 1.61
C ALA A 26 -19.10 13.10 1.92
N PHE A 27 -19.74 12.75 3.04
CA PHE A 27 -20.00 11.37 3.43
C PHE A 27 -20.86 10.62 2.41
N LYS A 28 -21.87 11.27 1.85
CA LYS A 28 -22.70 10.70 0.77
C LYS A 28 -21.89 10.44 -0.49
N MET A 29 -21.02 11.38 -0.89
CA MET A 29 -20.13 11.22 -2.05
C MET A 29 -19.13 10.08 -1.85
N LEU A 30 -18.47 10.02 -0.70
CA LEU A 30 -17.56 8.93 -0.34
C LEU A 30 -18.27 7.58 -0.30
N THR A 31 -19.49 7.52 0.23
CA THR A 31 -20.30 6.30 0.26
C THR A 31 -20.70 5.84 -1.14
N ALA A 32 -21.16 6.76 -2.00
CA ALA A 32 -21.57 6.46 -3.37
C ALA A 32 -20.40 5.95 -4.24
N SER A 33 -19.16 6.35 -3.92
CA SER A 33 -17.96 5.97 -4.66
C SER A 33 -17.10 4.91 -3.97
N GLY A 34 -17.60 4.28 -2.90
CA GLY A 34 -16.90 3.20 -2.18
C GLY A 34 -16.12 3.70 -0.96
N PHE A 35 -16.83 3.93 0.16
CA PHE A 35 -16.24 4.48 1.39
C PHE A 35 -15.07 3.65 1.93
N MET A 36 -15.18 2.32 1.84
CA MET A 36 -14.12 1.40 2.26
C MET A 36 -12.85 1.59 1.43
N ASP A 37 -12.98 1.70 0.11
CA ASP A 37 -11.83 1.87 -0.79
C ASP A 37 -11.16 3.21 -0.56
N HIS A 38 -11.93 4.28 -0.38
CA HIS A 38 -11.39 5.59 0.01
C HIS A 38 -10.65 5.53 1.36
N SER A 39 -11.21 4.83 2.34
CA SER A 39 -10.59 4.68 3.66
C SER A 39 -9.28 3.90 3.60
N ILE A 40 -9.23 2.82 2.80
CA ILE A 40 -8.03 2.02 2.59
C ILE A 40 -6.98 2.81 1.81
N ASN A 41 -7.37 3.53 0.77
CA ASN A 41 -6.46 4.39 0.01
C ASN A 41 -5.90 5.54 0.87
N TYR A 42 -6.74 6.16 1.69
CA TYR A 42 -6.31 7.16 2.66
C TYR A 42 -5.30 6.58 3.67
N LEU A 43 -5.55 5.37 4.19
CA LEU A 43 -4.60 4.66 5.05
C LEU A 43 -3.26 4.39 4.34
N LYS A 44 -3.29 3.93 3.09
CA LYS A 44 -2.08 3.66 2.27
C LYS A 44 -1.28 4.94 2.06
N GLU A 45 -1.95 6.02 1.66
CA GLU A 45 -1.31 7.31 1.42
C GLU A 45 -0.70 7.87 2.72
N LEU A 46 -1.46 7.85 3.81
CA LEU A 46 -0.98 8.29 5.12
C LEU A 46 0.24 7.47 5.57
N ALA A 47 0.15 6.14 5.53
CA ALA A 47 1.24 5.25 5.93
C ALA A 47 2.51 5.49 5.10
N THR A 48 2.35 5.67 3.79
CA THR A 48 3.44 5.93 2.85
C THR A 48 4.14 7.26 3.18
N LYS A 49 3.38 8.32 3.45
CA LYS A 49 3.95 9.63 3.79
C LYS A 49 4.65 9.63 5.13
N VAL A 50 4.08 8.97 6.12
CA VAL A 50 4.69 8.82 7.45
C VAL A 50 6.01 8.07 7.31
N TYR A 51 6.01 6.97 6.56
CA TYR A 51 7.22 6.19 6.32
C TYR A 51 8.33 7.00 5.64
N TYR A 52 8.04 7.80 4.62
CA TYR A 52 9.08 8.59 3.95
C TYR A 52 9.58 9.76 4.77
N ASN A 53 8.72 10.39 5.58
CA ASN A 53 9.09 11.58 6.34
C ASN A 53 9.80 11.25 7.66
N GLN A 54 9.46 10.13 8.30
CA GLN A 54 9.91 9.82 9.66
C GLN A 54 10.08 8.32 9.94
N GLY A 55 10.10 7.47 8.90
CA GLY A 55 10.16 6.02 9.04
C GLY A 55 8.88 5.43 9.66
N CYS A 56 8.98 4.24 10.25
CA CYS A 56 7.84 3.57 10.89
C CYS A 56 7.49 4.14 12.28
N ASN A 57 7.70 5.44 12.54
CA ASN A 57 7.24 6.09 13.77
C ASN A 57 5.73 6.37 13.68
N PRO A 58 4.90 5.77 14.56
CA PRO A 58 3.44 5.88 14.47
C PRO A 58 2.87 7.22 14.95
N VAL A 59 3.71 8.16 15.42
CA VAL A 59 3.27 9.47 15.96
C VAL A 59 3.67 10.59 15.01
N ILE A 60 2.71 11.43 14.64
CA ILE A 60 2.82 12.42 13.58
C ILE A 60 2.43 13.78 14.14
N ASP A 61 3.36 14.72 14.12
CA ASP A 61 3.05 16.11 14.41
C ASP A 61 2.55 16.81 13.14
N TYR A 62 1.38 17.44 13.22
CA TYR A 62 0.82 18.27 12.17
C TYR A 62 0.27 19.59 12.72
N ILE A 63 0.75 20.70 12.17
CA ILE A 63 0.32 22.05 12.47
C ILE A 63 0.01 22.74 11.15
N GLY A 64 -1.27 23.01 10.87
CA GLY A 64 -1.74 23.47 9.54
C GLY A 64 -0.92 24.60 8.92
N TYR A 65 -0.63 25.67 9.68
CA TYR A 65 0.19 26.79 9.18
C TYR A 65 1.66 26.41 8.93
N ARG A 66 2.25 25.53 9.74
CA ARG A 66 3.67 25.13 9.62
C ARG A 66 3.88 24.12 8.49
N ASP A 67 2.92 23.21 8.33
CA ASP A 67 3.00 22.10 7.37
C ASP A 67 2.34 22.46 6.02
N GLN A 68 1.98 23.73 5.81
CA GLN A 68 1.47 24.23 4.54
C GLN A 68 2.51 24.03 3.41
N GLY A 69 2.07 23.52 2.27
CA GLY A 69 2.93 23.16 1.13
C GLY A 69 3.76 21.89 1.33
N THR A 70 3.69 21.24 2.49
CA THR A 70 4.38 19.96 2.72
C THR A 70 3.53 18.78 2.23
N SER A 71 4.16 17.61 2.04
CA SER A 71 3.42 16.39 1.71
C SER A 71 2.35 16.01 2.73
N LYS A 72 2.49 16.47 3.99
CA LYS A 72 1.54 16.17 5.08
C LYS A 72 0.21 16.89 4.89
N GLU A 73 0.23 18.10 4.31
CA GLU A 73 -0.96 18.93 4.16
C GLU A 73 -2.07 18.19 3.40
N SER A 74 -1.76 17.48 2.32
CA SER A 74 -2.83 16.86 1.53
C SER A 74 -3.56 15.71 2.23
N VAL A 75 -3.03 15.19 3.34
CA VAL A 75 -3.66 14.13 4.15
C VAL A 75 -4.22 14.69 5.46
N PHE A 76 -3.62 15.74 6.01
CA PHE A 76 -4.02 16.30 7.29
C PHE A 76 -4.77 17.64 7.21
N ASN A 77 -4.98 18.18 6.01
CA ASN A 77 -5.85 19.35 5.85
C ASN A 77 -7.27 19.03 6.35
N ASP A 78 -7.98 20.07 6.77
CA ASP A 78 -9.29 19.94 7.40
C ASP A 78 -10.44 19.95 6.38
N THR A 79 -10.23 19.31 5.21
CA THR A 79 -11.33 19.09 4.26
C THR A 79 -12.33 18.10 4.84
N GLU A 80 -13.59 18.23 4.46
CA GLU A 80 -14.67 17.36 4.91
C GLU A 80 -14.35 15.88 4.63
N ASP A 81 -13.82 15.57 3.44
CA ASP A 81 -13.40 14.21 3.07
C ASP A 81 -12.29 13.68 3.99
N ASN A 82 -11.21 14.44 4.19
CA ASN A 82 -10.11 14.00 5.04
C ASN A 82 -10.51 13.90 6.50
N ASN A 83 -11.42 14.74 6.99
CA ASN A 83 -11.99 14.61 8.33
C ASN A 83 -12.70 13.26 8.50
N LEU A 84 -13.60 12.93 7.57
CA LEU A 84 -14.36 11.68 7.60
C LEU A 84 -13.45 10.45 7.45
N LEU A 85 -12.48 10.51 6.54
CA LEU A 85 -11.54 9.41 6.32
C LEU A 85 -10.56 9.21 7.48
N ARG A 86 -10.14 10.29 8.17
CA ARG A 86 -9.37 10.20 9.41
C ARG A 86 -10.13 9.47 10.51
N GLU A 87 -11.43 9.74 10.64
CA GLU A 87 -12.28 9.04 11.61
C GLU A 87 -12.54 7.56 11.24
N ALA A 88 -12.35 7.21 9.97
CA ALA A 88 -12.61 5.88 9.44
C ALA A 88 -11.42 4.91 9.59
N ILE A 89 -10.24 5.40 9.97
CA ILE A 89 -9.02 4.59 10.13
C ILE A 89 -8.56 4.53 11.59
N PRO A 90 -7.69 3.57 11.96
CA PRO A 90 -7.29 3.35 13.35
C PRO A 90 -6.20 4.33 13.81
N ILE A 91 -6.54 5.62 13.83
CA ILE A 91 -5.69 6.70 14.37
C ILE A 91 -6.45 7.45 15.47
N VAL A 92 -5.69 8.03 16.40
CA VAL A 92 -6.17 8.93 17.43
C VAL A 92 -5.51 10.30 17.27
N ARG A 93 -6.23 11.36 17.64
CA ARG A 93 -5.72 12.73 17.65
C ARG A 93 -5.65 13.24 19.08
N ASP A 94 -4.51 13.81 19.45
CA ASP A 94 -4.30 14.53 20.71
C ASP A 94 -3.67 15.89 20.40
N GLY A 95 -4.49 16.94 20.45
CA GLY A 95 -4.12 18.28 19.98
C GLY A 95 -3.64 18.27 18.51
N ASN A 96 -2.34 18.52 18.33
CA ASN A 96 -1.67 18.58 17.03
C ASN A 96 -0.95 17.26 16.67
N GLN A 97 -1.05 16.24 17.52
CA GLN A 97 -0.46 14.93 17.28
C GLN A 97 -1.51 13.96 16.75
N TYR A 98 -1.17 13.25 15.69
CA TYR A 98 -1.93 12.12 15.17
C TYR A 98 -1.12 10.85 15.42
N ARG A 99 -1.76 9.81 15.95
CA ARG A 99 -1.09 8.57 16.33
C ARG A 99 -1.86 7.37 15.80
N PHE A 100 -1.18 6.48 15.08
CA PHE A 100 -1.73 5.15 14.83
C PHE A 100 -1.91 4.42 16.15
N ILE A 101 -3.07 3.77 16.35
CA ILE A 101 -3.33 3.04 17.61
C ILE A 101 -2.25 1.99 17.92
N HIS A 102 -1.58 1.48 16.89
CA HIS A 102 -0.43 0.60 17.01
C HIS A 102 0.48 0.68 15.78
N LYS A 103 1.78 0.42 15.95
CA LYS A 103 2.77 0.41 14.86
C LYS A 103 2.38 -0.54 13.73
N SER A 104 1.76 -1.68 14.06
CA SER A 104 1.33 -2.67 13.06
C SER A 104 0.27 -2.13 12.09
N VAL A 105 -0.52 -1.12 12.46
CA VAL A 105 -1.50 -0.50 11.55
C VAL A 105 -0.80 0.33 10.48
N LEU A 106 0.23 1.09 10.89
CA LEU A 106 1.11 1.83 9.97
C LEU A 106 1.84 0.87 9.02
N GLU A 107 2.46 -0.18 9.58
CA GLU A 107 3.17 -1.20 8.82
C GLU A 107 2.24 -1.95 7.85
N TYR A 108 1.02 -2.25 8.27
CA TYR A 108 -0.01 -2.84 7.41
C TYR A 108 -0.43 -1.90 6.27
N GLY A 109 -0.65 -0.62 6.56
CA GLY A 109 -0.94 0.39 5.54
C GLY A 109 0.19 0.52 4.50
N LEU A 110 1.45 0.40 4.93
CA LEU A 110 2.59 0.40 4.01
C LEU A 110 2.66 -0.91 3.19
N ALA A 111 2.36 -2.06 3.79
CA ALA A 111 2.27 -3.33 3.06
C ALA A 111 1.18 -3.27 1.97
N LEU A 112 0.02 -2.67 2.26
CA LEU A 112 -1.01 -2.41 1.25
C LEU A 112 -0.56 -1.43 0.17
N ALA A 113 0.26 -0.43 0.51
CA ALA A 113 0.82 0.48 -0.50
C ALA A 113 1.82 -0.22 -1.43
N VAL A 114 2.42 -1.34 -1.01
CA VAL A 114 3.22 -2.22 -1.87
C VAL A 114 2.33 -3.12 -2.71
N TYR A 115 1.39 -3.83 -2.08
CA TYR A 115 0.45 -4.70 -2.79
C TYR A 115 -0.91 -4.73 -2.10
N ASP A 116 -1.93 -4.36 -2.85
CA ASP A 116 -3.32 -4.37 -2.42
C ASP A 116 -4.16 -5.24 -3.36
N PRO A 117 -4.68 -6.39 -2.87
CA PRO A 117 -5.43 -7.32 -3.70
C PRO A 117 -6.74 -6.72 -4.22
N ASN A 118 -7.31 -5.73 -3.52
CA ASN A 118 -8.59 -5.14 -3.92
C ASN A 118 -8.44 -4.21 -5.13
N THR A 119 -7.32 -3.50 -5.25
CA THR A 119 -7.07 -2.63 -6.42
C THR A 119 -6.86 -3.40 -7.73
N GLN A 120 -6.42 -4.66 -7.65
CA GLN A 120 -6.23 -5.52 -8.84
C GLN A 120 -7.56 -6.02 -9.43
N ASN A 121 -8.60 -6.15 -8.59
CA ASN A 121 -9.93 -6.57 -9.04
C ASN A 121 -10.68 -5.49 -9.84
N HIS A 122 -10.40 -4.21 -9.62
CA HIS A 122 -11.06 -3.10 -10.33
C HIS A 122 -10.48 -2.80 -11.72
N MET A 123 -9.27 -3.27 -12.04
CA MET A 123 -8.69 -3.18 -13.40
C MET A 123 -9.15 -4.31 -14.33
N SER A 124 -9.91 -5.29 -13.82
CA SER A 124 -10.39 -6.45 -14.57
C SER A 124 -11.83 -6.33 -15.09
N ALA A 125 -12.46 -5.13 -15.04
CA ALA A 125 -13.73 -4.92 -15.72
C ALA A 125 -13.50 -4.84 -17.24
N PRO A 126 -14.06 -5.76 -18.06
CA PRO A 126 -13.82 -5.73 -19.49
C PRO A 126 -14.57 -4.55 -20.09
N SER A 127 -13.85 -3.52 -20.51
CA SER A 127 -14.33 -2.60 -21.54
C SER A 127 -14.62 -3.44 -22.79
N ARG A 128 -15.91 -3.67 -23.05
CA ARG A 128 -16.38 -4.29 -24.28
C ARG A 128 -16.08 -3.35 -25.45
N SER A 129 -14.99 -3.61 -26.15
CA SER A 129 -14.83 -3.22 -27.54
C SER A 129 -13.93 -4.23 -28.26
N PHE A 130 -14.61 -5.06 -29.06
CA PHE A 130 -14.19 -5.88 -30.18
C PHE A 130 -12.80 -5.57 -30.79
N GLU A 131 -11.86 -6.52 -30.69
CA GLU A 131 -11.09 -7.14 -31.79
C GLU A 131 -9.88 -7.93 -31.26
N SER A 132 -9.80 -9.18 -31.71
CA SER A 132 -8.91 -10.22 -31.20
C SER A 132 -7.45 -10.01 -31.61
N LEU A 133 -6.54 -9.99 -30.63
CA LEU A 133 -5.09 -10.23 -30.82
C LEU A 133 -4.58 -11.16 -29.71
N PRO A 134 -3.61 -12.05 -30.00
CA PRO A 134 -3.26 -13.15 -29.11
C PRO A 134 -2.61 -12.69 -27.81
N SER A 135 -3.13 -13.27 -26.73
CA SER A 135 -2.81 -13.01 -25.33
C SER A 135 -1.50 -13.67 -24.92
N THR A 136 -0.36 -12.98 -25.01
CA THR A 136 0.84 -13.46 -24.30
C THR A 136 1.78 -12.38 -23.75
N GLU A 137 1.67 -11.09 -24.11
CA GLU A 137 2.74 -10.13 -23.74
C GLU A 137 2.29 -8.79 -23.12
N ARG A 138 0.99 -8.49 -22.98
CA ARG A 138 0.55 -7.13 -22.56
C ARG A 138 0.18 -6.96 -21.08
N THR A 139 -0.11 -8.02 -20.33
CA THR A 139 -0.58 -7.90 -18.93
C THR A 139 0.55 -7.70 -17.92
N ALA A 140 1.74 -8.28 -18.13
CA ALA A 140 2.84 -8.17 -17.17
C ALA A 140 3.36 -6.73 -16.98
N SER A 141 3.24 -5.86 -18.00
CA SER A 141 3.91 -4.56 -18.01
C SER A 141 3.24 -3.45 -17.17
N ALA A 142 1.92 -3.47 -17.02
CA ALA A 142 1.18 -2.46 -16.25
C ALA A 142 1.26 -2.76 -14.74
N ASP A 143 1.12 -4.03 -14.40
CA ASP A 143 1.13 -4.51 -13.02
C ASP A 143 2.52 -4.42 -12.39
N GLU A 144 3.56 -4.73 -13.17
CA GLU A 144 4.95 -4.54 -12.74
C GLU A 144 5.29 -3.05 -12.54
N ARG A 145 4.79 -2.15 -13.41
CA ARG A 145 4.98 -0.69 -13.23
C ARG A 145 4.37 -0.21 -11.92
N SER A 146 3.18 -0.70 -11.56
CA SER A 146 2.53 -0.39 -10.29
C SER A 146 3.40 -0.77 -9.08
N LEU A 147 4.01 -1.96 -9.09
CA LEU A 147 4.97 -2.36 -8.05
C LEU A 147 6.23 -1.49 -8.03
N LEU A 148 6.73 -1.07 -9.19
CA LEU A 148 7.93 -0.22 -9.27
C LEU A 148 7.65 1.23 -8.84
N ASP A 149 6.40 1.69 -8.94
CA ASP A 149 5.97 2.99 -8.41
C ASP A 149 5.68 2.94 -6.90
N SER A 150 5.51 1.73 -6.34
CA SER A 150 5.25 1.46 -4.93
C SER A 150 6.48 1.65 -4.00
N PRO A 151 6.30 1.56 -2.67
CA PRO A 151 7.41 1.57 -1.71
C PRO A 151 8.46 0.47 -1.92
N LEU A 152 8.13 -0.59 -2.66
CA LEU A 152 9.04 -1.69 -2.98
C LEU A 152 10.35 -1.20 -3.63
N ARG A 153 10.29 -0.19 -4.50
CA ARG A 153 11.48 0.35 -5.18
C ARG A 153 12.20 1.45 -4.39
N ARG A 154 11.46 2.21 -3.60
CA ARG A 154 11.92 3.49 -3.04
C ARG A 154 12.76 3.35 -1.77
N ARG A 155 12.58 2.28 -1.01
CA ARG A 155 13.40 1.97 0.19
C ARG A 155 13.63 0.49 0.36
N ASN A 156 14.74 0.16 1.01
CA ASN A 156 15.00 -1.21 1.46
C ASN A 156 14.06 -1.56 2.63
N LEU A 157 13.29 -2.64 2.47
CA LEU A 157 12.32 -3.14 3.45
C LEU A 157 12.88 -4.28 4.32
N VAL A 158 14.12 -4.71 4.10
CA VAL A 158 14.75 -5.85 4.79
C VAL A 158 14.75 -5.71 6.32
N GLY A 159 14.87 -4.48 6.83
CA GLY A 159 14.78 -4.19 8.27
C GLY A 159 13.35 -4.21 8.83
N GLU A 160 12.33 -4.11 7.97
CA GLU A 160 10.93 -3.92 8.36
C GLU A 160 10.20 -5.26 8.48
N ARG A 161 10.54 -6.02 9.53
CA ARG A 161 10.13 -7.41 9.71
C ARG A 161 8.62 -7.65 9.61
N SER A 162 7.78 -6.78 10.17
CA SER A 162 6.32 -6.92 10.11
C SER A 162 5.80 -6.72 8.69
N ILE A 163 6.37 -5.77 7.95
CA ILE A 163 5.97 -5.45 6.57
C ILE A 163 6.31 -6.62 5.67
N LEU A 164 7.53 -7.16 5.79
CA LEU A 164 7.94 -8.37 5.07
C LEU A 164 7.06 -9.57 5.43
N GLN A 165 6.66 -9.69 6.70
CA GLN A 165 5.77 -10.78 7.13
C GLN A 165 4.40 -10.67 6.45
N PHE A 166 3.78 -9.49 6.45
CA PHE A 166 2.51 -9.27 5.76
C PHE A 166 2.64 -9.57 4.26
N LEU A 167 3.70 -9.11 3.60
CA LEU A 167 3.91 -9.35 2.18
C LEU A 167 4.18 -10.83 1.87
N ALA A 168 4.92 -11.54 2.73
CA ALA A 168 5.16 -12.97 2.58
C ALA A 168 3.87 -13.79 2.70
N GLU A 169 3.01 -13.45 3.67
CA GLU A 169 1.67 -14.05 3.80
C GLU A 169 0.82 -13.78 2.55
N ARG A 170 0.95 -12.59 1.95
CA ARG A 170 0.26 -12.26 0.69
C ARG A 170 0.78 -13.06 -0.50
N VAL A 171 2.07 -13.31 -0.61
CA VAL A 171 2.63 -14.18 -1.66
C VAL A 171 2.04 -15.59 -1.60
N GLN A 172 1.76 -16.10 -0.40
CA GLN A 172 1.16 -17.43 -0.22
C GLN A 172 -0.33 -17.47 -0.62
N GLN A 173 -1.02 -16.33 -0.54
CA GLN A 173 -2.45 -16.21 -0.83
C GLN A 173 -2.72 -15.81 -2.29
N GLU A 174 -1.82 -15.04 -2.90
CA GLU A 174 -2.04 -14.36 -4.17
C GLU A 174 -0.95 -14.73 -5.19
N PRO A 175 -1.19 -15.74 -6.06
CA PRO A 175 -0.22 -16.17 -7.07
C PRO A 175 0.23 -15.04 -8.01
N VAL A 176 -0.69 -14.13 -8.33
CA VAL A 176 -0.38 -12.96 -9.17
C VAL A 176 0.70 -12.10 -8.53
N PHE A 177 0.65 -11.87 -7.22
CA PHE A 177 1.68 -11.10 -6.52
C PHE A 177 3.04 -11.78 -6.58
N LYS A 178 3.06 -13.11 -6.40
CA LYS A 178 4.28 -13.91 -6.53
C LYS A 178 4.92 -13.73 -7.91
N ASP A 179 4.14 -13.84 -8.98
CA ASP A 179 4.63 -13.71 -10.36
C ASP A 179 5.16 -12.30 -10.65
N GLN A 180 4.46 -11.27 -10.14
CA GLN A 180 4.93 -9.89 -10.27
C GLN A 180 6.28 -9.67 -9.57
N LEU A 181 6.49 -10.25 -8.37
CA LEU A 181 7.79 -10.19 -7.67
C LEU A 181 8.90 -10.92 -8.45
N HIS A 182 8.60 -12.06 -9.08
CA HIS A 182 9.54 -12.73 -9.98
C HIS A 182 9.91 -11.84 -11.18
N SER A 183 8.94 -11.15 -11.79
CA SER A 183 9.20 -10.23 -12.92
C SER A 183 10.14 -9.09 -12.50
N VAL A 184 9.96 -8.53 -11.30
CA VAL A 184 10.86 -7.49 -10.76
C VAL A 184 12.30 -8.00 -10.58
N ILE A 185 12.49 -9.25 -10.13
CA ILE A 185 13.82 -9.86 -10.01
C ILE A 185 14.45 -10.06 -11.40
N GLU A 186 13.68 -10.59 -12.35
CA GLU A 186 14.16 -10.82 -13.72
C GLU A 186 14.56 -9.52 -14.41
N ARG A 187 13.76 -8.45 -14.27
CA ARG A 187 14.08 -7.13 -14.81
C ARG A 187 15.38 -6.55 -14.27
N SER A 188 15.75 -6.89 -13.03
CA SER A 188 17.01 -6.43 -12.45
C SER A 188 18.26 -6.88 -13.23
N LYS A 189 18.15 -7.95 -14.05
CA LYS A 189 19.25 -8.42 -14.91
C LYS A 189 19.70 -7.36 -15.91
N SER A 190 18.77 -6.57 -16.44
CA SER A 190 19.02 -5.54 -17.46
C SER A 190 18.92 -4.11 -16.90
N ASP A 191 18.11 -3.88 -15.87
CA ASP A 191 17.86 -2.55 -15.30
C ASP A 191 18.42 -2.42 -13.87
N LYS A 192 19.58 -1.76 -13.75
CA LYS A 192 20.25 -1.50 -12.46
C LYS A 192 19.42 -0.62 -11.53
N THR A 193 18.49 0.17 -12.05
CA THR A 193 17.67 1.09 -11.24
C THR A 193 16.60 0.37 -10.42
N VAL A 194 16.40 -0.93 -10.66
CA VAL A 194 15.41 -1.80 -10.01
C VAL A 194 16.04 -2.62 -8.87
N GLY A 195 17.35 -2.45 -8.59
CA GLY A 195 18.07 -3.30 -7.64
C GLY A 195 17.49 -3.34 -6.22
N ILE A 196 17.00 -2.22 -5.69
CA ILE A 196 16.32 -2.18 -4.38
C ILE A 196 15.02 -2.97 -4.43
N ALA A 197 14.21 -2.80 -5.48
CA ALA A 197 12.96 -3.52 -5.64
C ALA A 197 13.20 -5.03 -5.76
N ALA A 198 14.22 -5.43 -6.51
CA ALA A 198 14.60 -6.84 -6.66
C ALA A 198 15.14 -7.44 -5.35
N ALA A 199 15.92 -6.67 -4.58
CA ALA A 199 16.38 -7.09 -3.25
C ALA A 199 15.21 -7.31 -2.27
N ASN A 200 14.24 -6.39 -2.27
CA ASN A 200 13.02 -6.53 -1.49
C ASN A 200 12.18 -7.72 -1.97
N ALA A 201 11.99 -7.85 -3.29
CA ALA A 201 11.18 -8.91 -3.91
C ALA A 201 11.72 -10.30 -3.56
N ILE A 202 13.01 -10.54 -3.74
CA ILE A 202 13.60 -11.85 -3.42
C ILE A 202 13.55 -12.14 -1.92
N THR A 203 13.74 -11.12 -1.07
CA THR A 203 13.59 -11.26 0.39
C THR A 203 12.17 -11.69 0.77
N ILE A 204 11.15 -11.07 0.18
CA ILE A 204 9.74 -11.41 0.41
C ILE A 204 9.46 -12.85 -0.05
N LEU A 205 9.91 -13.22 -1.25
CA LEU A 205 9.68 -14.56 -1.82
C LEU A 205 10.35 -15.65 -0.98
N VAL A 206 11.62 -15.48 -0.62
CA VAL A 206 12.35 -16.44 0.22
C VAL A 206 11.68 -16.58 1.58
N ARG A 207 11.28 -15.46 2.21
CA ARG A 207 10.53 -15.49 3.48
C ARG A 207 9.17 -16.16 3.36
N ALA A 208 8.52 -16.10 2.20
CA ALA A 208 7.27 -16.81 1.92
C ALA A 208 7.46 -18.32 1.71
N GLY A 209 8.71 -18.82 1.74
CA GLY A 209 9.07 -20.22 1.50
C GLY A 209 9.27 -20.56 0.03
N VAL A 210 9.41 -19.56 -0.85
CA VAL A 210 9.67 -19.79 -2.28
C VAL A 210 11.13 -20.17 -2.48
N GLN A 211 11.35 -21.36 -3.02
CA GLN A 211 12.67 -21.85 -3.38
C GLN A 211 13.04 -21.42 -4.81
N PHE A 212 14.33 -21.13 -5.04
CA PHE A 212 14.88 -20.76 -6.34
C PHE A 212 15.76 -21.86 -6.93
N ASN A 213 15.56 -23.11 -6.52
CA ASN A 213 16.33 -24.26 -7.00
C ASN A 213 16.16 -24.41 -8.51
N GLY A 214 17.28 -24.41 -9.25
CA GLY A 214 17.28 -24.51 -10.72
C GLY A 214 16.88 -23.23 -11.46
N ALA A 215 16.58 -22.13 -10.76
CA ALA A 215 16.30 -20.84 -11.39
C ALA A 215 17.60 -20.22 -11.96
N ASP A 216 17.53 -19.61 -13.13
CA ASP A 216 18.66 -18.87 -13.69
C ASP A 216 18.79 -17.50 -13.02
N LEU A 217 19.55 -17.44 -11.92
CA LEU A 217 19.81 -16.21 -11.17
C LEU A 217 21.03 -15.42 -11.68
N ARG A 218 21.58 -15.75 -12.86
CA ARG A 218 22.73 -15.02 -13.39
C ARG A 218 22.36 -13.55 -13.65
N ASN A 219 23.27 -12.65 -13.28
CA ASN A 219 23.21 -11.21 -13.49
C ASN A 219 22.13 -10.41 -12.72
N ILE A 220 21.31 -11.04 -11.86
CA ILE A 220 20.33 -10.31 -11.04
C ILE A 220 21.02 -9.28 -10.12
N LYS A 221 20.31 -8.20 -9.77
CA LYS A 221 20.80 -7.12 -8.89
C LYS A 221 19.99 -7.12 -7.61
N ILE A 222 20.43 -7.88 -6.62
CA ILE A 222 19.74 -8.05 -5.33
C ILE A 222 20.60 -7.62 -4.14
N GLN A 223 21.49 -6.65 -4.33
CA GLN A 223 22.38 -6.19 -3.25
C GLN A 223 21.56 -5.70 -2.05
N GLY A 224 21.85 -6.27 -0.88
CA GLY A 224 21.14 -5.95 0.36
C GLY A 224 19.91 -6.81 0.64
N ALA A 225 19.61 -7.82 -0.18
CA ALA A 225 18.57 -8.81 0.11
C ALA A 225 18.92 -9.69 1.32
N ASP A 226 17.89 -10.17 2.02
CA ASP A 226 18.00 -11.18 3.06
C ASP A 226 17.49 -12.53 2.55
N LEU A 227 18.40 -13.48 2.41
CA LEU A 227 18.15 -14.83 1.91
C LEU A 227 18.20 -15.88 3.03
N SER A 228 18.25 -15.47 4.30
CA SER A 228 18.45 -16.39 5.44
C SER A 228 17.28 -17.33 5.73
N PHE A 229 16.13 -17.15 5.06
CA PHE A 229 14.93 -17.97 5.25
C PHE A 229 14.76 -19.10 4.22
N GLY A 230 15.71 -19.27 3.29
CA GLY A 230 15.64 -20.19 2.15
C GLY A 230 16.68 -21.29 2.13
#